data_AF-A0A3N5UXA8-F1
#
_entry.id   AF-A0A3N5UXA8-F1
#
_cell.length_a   1.000
_cell.length_b   1.000
_cell.length_c   1.000
_cell.angle_alpha   90.00
_cell.angle_beta   90.00
_cell.angle_gamma   90.00
#
_symmetry.space_group_name_H-M   'P 1'
#
loop_
_entity.id
_entity.type
_entity.pdbx_description
1 polymer ?
#
loop_
_entity_poly.entity_id
_entity_poly.type
_entity_poly.pdbx_seq_one_letter_code
_entity_poly.pdbx_strand_id
1 'polypeptide(L)'
;MSYRDLAEHLATLAKTVADNHARLEGLPLAKAAEGLEKAAAKFEIKLKDFLGGRGPGIRELEEMLKSPQAKAHLPLPGLNIVCRSVFGSALSAEKLPAAKKEFFEKVKKEQAGERAVVLLKEFFFKAAQMPPPSADKVALQNELLRLGGLSDDELKFEFSSRLKAVGILKKLAQANSLPVSKGAKKGDLIDVITHYARRAYANIAHRA
;
A
#
# COMPACT_ATOMS: atom_id res chain seq x y z
N MET A 1 -26.19 -0.01 20.77
CA MET A 1 -26.18 1.00 21.84
C MET A 1 -25.66 2.29 21.24
N SER A 2 -26.52 3.31 21.13
CA SER A 2 -26.12 4.61 20.60
C SER A 2 -25.39 5.43 21.68
N TYR A 3 -24.63 6.46 21.29
CA TYR A 3 -24.00 7.37 22.26
C TYR A 3 -25.03 8.14 23.10
N ARG A 4 -26.24 8.32 22.55
CA ARG A 4 -27.37 8.91 23.28
C ARG A 4 -27.86 7.97 24.37
N ASP A 5 -28.06 6.69 24.04
CA ASP A 5 -28.51 5.68 25.03
C ASP A 5 -27.48 5.54 26.16
N LEU A 6 -26.19 5.59 25.81
CA LEU A 6 -25.10 5.58 26.79
C LEU A 6 -25.15 6.80 27.72
N ALA A 7 -25.35 8.00 27.16
CA ALA A 7 -25.44 9.23 27.95
C ALA A 7 -26.63 9.22 28.92
N GLU A 8 -27.81 8.80 28.43
CA GLU A 8 -29.03 8.69 29.24
C GLU A 8 -28.87 7.66 30.37
N HIS A 9 -28.26 6.52 30.07
CA HIS A 9 -28.00 5.48 31.08
C HIS A 9 -26.98 5.95 32.13
N LEU A 10 -25.87 6.59 31.73
CA LEU A 10 -24.88 7.14 32.67
C LEU A 10 -25.48 8.22 33.58
N ALA A 11 -26.34 9.09 33.04
CA ALA A 11 -27.03 10.11 33.83
C ALA A 11 -27.99 9.48 34.87
N THR A 12 -28.73 8.46 34.47
CA THR A 12 -29.65 7.73 35.37
C THR A 12 -28.88 7.00 36.48
N LEU A 13 -27.78 6.33 36.13
CA LEU A 13 -26.92 5.65 37.09
C LEU A 13 -26.30 6.64 38.08
N ALA A 14 -25.74 7.75 37.59
CA ALA A 14 -25.15 8.80 38.43
C ALA A 14 -26.16 9.35 39.43
N LYS A 15 -27.39 9.62 38.99
CA LYS A 15 -28.49 10.06 39.87
C LYS A 15 -28.81 9.01 40.93
N THR A 16 -28.95 7.76 40.53
CA THR A 16 -29.26 6.65 41.46
C THR A 16 -28.19 6.48 42.53
N VAL A 17 -26.91 6.58 42.14
CA VAL A 17 -25.78 6.53 43.08
C VAL A 17 -25.80 7.74 44.02
N ALA A 18 -26.02 8.94 43.49
CA ALA A 18 -26.08 10.16 44.29
C ALA A 18 -27.22 10.11 45.34
N ASP A 19 -28.41 9.67 44.94
CA ASP A 19 -29.59 9.59 45.81
C ASP A 19 -29.43 8.54 46.92
N ASN A 20 -28.58 7.52 46.72
CA ASN A 20 -28.43 6.39 47.64
C ASN A 20 -27.05 6.28 48.30
N HIS A 21 -26.10 7.18 48.02
CA HIS A 21 -24.68 7.04 48.40
C HIS A 21 -24.45 6.71 49.88
N ALA A 22 -25.22 7.30 50.79
CA ALA A 22 -25.11 7.09 52.23
C ALA A 22 -25.51 5.66 52.69
N ARG A 23 -26.14 4.87 51.81
CA ARG A 23 -26.60 3.50 52.07
C ARG A 23 -25.84 2.45 51.24
N LEU A 24 -24.90 2.87 50.39
CA LEU A 24 -24.14 1.96 49.53
C LEU A 24 -22.97 1.38 50.33
N GLU A 25 -23.12 0.15 50.80
CA GLU A 25 -22.07 -0.60 51.51
C GLU A 25 -21.82 -1.97 50.86
N GLY A 26 -20.64 -2.54 51.12
CA GLY A 26 -20.29 -3.89 50.69
C GLY A 26 -19.15 -3.97 49.69
N LEU A 27 -18.24 -4.91 49.95
CA LEU A 27 -17.01 -5.12 49.19
C LEU A 27 -17.22 -5.38 47.68
N PRO A 28 -18.23 -6.17 47.25
CA PRO A 28 -18.48 -6.40 45.83
C PRO A 28 -18.90 -5.14 45.08
N LEU A 29 -19.75 -4.31 45.69
CA LEU A 29 -20.24 -3.07 45.09
C LEU A 29 -19.12 -2.02 44.99
N ALA A 30 -18.29 -1.91 46.03
CA ALA A 30 -17.11 -1.04 46.02
C ALA A 30 -16.13 -1.41 44.89
N LYS A 31 -15.84 -2.71 44.70
CA LYS A 31 -15.00 -3.19 43.59
C LYS A 31 -15.61 -2.89 42.21
N ALA A 32 -16.93 -3.03 42.07
CA ALA A 32 -17.63 -2.69 40.83
C ALA A 32 -17.55 -1.19 40.53
N ALA A 33 -17.70 -0.34 41.56
CA ALA A 33 -17.56 1.11 41.44
C ALA A 33 -16.13 1.51 41.01
N GLU A 34 -15.10 0.91 41.60
CA GLU A 34 -13.70 1.14 41.21
C GLU A 34 -13.43 0.70 39.76
N GLY A 35 -14.02 -0.43 39.34
CA GLY A 35 -13.96 -0.89 37.95
C GLY A 35 -14.63 0.09 36.98
N LEU A 36 -15.80 0.61 37.35
CA LEU A 36 -16.53 1.61 36.57
C LEU A 36 -15.76 2.92 36.46
N GLU A 37 -15.17 3.41 37.56
CA GLU A 37 -14.35 4.62 37.58
C GLU A 37 -13.16 4.50 36.61
N LYS A 38 -12.42 3.38 36.68
CA LYS A 38 -11.29 3.11 35.77
C LYS A 38 -11.74 3.05 34.30
N ALA A 39 -12.90 2.46 34.02
CA ALA A 39 -13.45 2.41 32.68
C ALA A 39 -13.88 3.79 32.18
N ALA A 40 -14.53 4.59 33.03
CA ALA A 40 -14.96 5.96 32.73
C ALA A 40 -13.75 6.86 32.44
N ALA A 41 -12.71 6.81 33.26
CA ALA A 41 -11.47 7.56 33.03
C ALA A 41 -10.81 7.21 31.69
N LYS A 42 -10.73 5.91 31.36
CA LYS A 42 -10.23 5.46 30.05
C LYS A 42 -11.09 5.94 28.89
N PHE A 43 -12.41 5.91 29.04
CA PHE A 43 -13.35 6.40 28.03
C PHE A 43 -13.21 7.92 27.84
N GLU A 44 -13.08 8.68 28.92
CA GLU A 44 -12.89 10.13 28.89
C GLU A 44 -11.61 10.52 28.15
N ILE A 45 -10.50 9.83 28.41
CA ILE A 45 -9.24 10.03 27.67
C ILE A 45 -9.46 9.80 26.18
N LYS A 46 -10.11 8.69 25.80
CA LYS A 46 -10.40 8.38 24.39
C LYS A 46 -11.32 9.40 23.75
N LEU A 47 -12.34 9.86 24.46
CA LEU A 47 -13.28 10.87 23.98
C LEU A 47 -12.58 12.23 23.79
N LYS A 48 -11.75 12.64 24.77
CA LYS A 48 -10.92 13.86 24.67
C LYS A 48 -9.92 13.77 23.51
N ASP A 49 -9.27 12.63 23.33
CA ASP A 49 -8.37 12.40 22.19
C ASP A 49 -9.13 12.48 20.86
N PHE A 50 -10.31 11.87 20.78
CA PHE A 50 -11.15 11.90 19.58
C PHE A 50 -11.62 13.32 19.25
N LEU A 51 -12.23 14.02 20.21
CA LEU A 51 -12.71 15.40 20.06
C LEU A 51 -11.57 16.40 19.85
N GLY A 52 -10.41 16.17 20.45
CA GLY A 52 -9.21 16.98 20.30
C GLY A 52 -8.43 16.73 19.00
N GLY A 53 -8.94 15.89 18.10
CA GLY A 53 -8.28 15.58 16.82
C GLY A 53 -6.95 14.84 17.00
N ARG A 54 -6.83 14.03 18.05
CA ARG A 54 -5.69 13.14 18.37
C ARG A 54 -6.12 11.67 18.41
N GLY A 55 -7.26 11.35 17.79
CA GLY A 55 -7.75 9.97 17.68
C GLY A 55 -6.72 9.05 16.98
N PRO A 56 -6.84 7.73 17.16
CA PRO A 56 -5.87 6.76 16.66
C PRO A 56 -5.62 6.90 15.15
N GLY A 57 -6.68 7.08 14.35
CA GLY A 57 -6.54 7.31 12.90
C GLY A 57 -5.82 8.60 12.53
N ILE A 58 -5.87 9.65 13.36
CA ILE A 58 -5.11 10.89 13.12
C ILE A 58 -3.63 10.68 13.41
N ARG A 59 -3.30 10.01 14.52
CA ARG A 59 -1.90 9.70 14.89
C ARG A 59 -1.25 8.83 13.83
N GLU A 60 -1.93 7.77 13.42
CA GLU A 60 -1.46 6.86 12.38
C GLU A 60 -1.30 7.60 11.04
N LEU A 61 -2.24 8.48 10.68
CA LEU A 61 -2.10 9.30 9.48
C LEU A 61 -0.85 10.19 9.51
N GLU A 62 -0.60 10.84 10.65
CA GLU A 62 0.58 11.70 10.83
C GLU A 62 1.88 10.91 10.62
N GLU A 63 1.96 9.72 11.21
CA GLU A 63 3.10 8.81 11.05
C GLU A 63 3.27 8.36 9.60
N MET A 64 2.17 7.95 8.94
CA MET A 64 2.22 7.52 7.54
C MET A 64 2.69 8.64 6.61
N LEU A 65 2.24 9.90 6.79
CA LEU A 65 2.65 11.03 5.96
C LEU A 65 4.14 11.39 6.11
N LYS A 66 4.74 11.06 7.26
CA LYS A 66 6.17 11.24 7.58
C LYS A 66 7.03 10.02 7.23
N SER A 67 6.42 8.89 6.88
CA SER A 67 7.12 7.62 6.63
C SER A 67 8.04 7.66 5.39
N PRO A 68 9.06 6.77 5.32
CA PRO A 68 9.86 6.58 4.11
C PRO A 68 9.04 6.19 2.88
N GLN A 69 7.97 5.40 3.06
CA GLN A 69 7.04 5.05 1.98
C GLN A 69 6.36 6.28 1.39
N ALA A 70 5.89 7.21 2.23
CA ALA A 70 5.34 8.48 1.75
C ALA A 70 6.38 9.32 1.01
N LYS A 71 7.65 9.28 1.43
CA LYS A 71 8.74 9.98 0.72
C LYS A 71 9.01 9.37 -0.66
N ALA A 72 8.95 8.04 -0.78
CA ALA A 72 9.24 7.33 -2.02
C ALA A 72 8.06 7.30 -3.01
N HIS A 73 6.83 7.18 -2.49
CA HIS A 73 5.67 6.81 -3.31
C HIS A 73 4.51 7.80 -3.27
N LEU A 74 4.53 8.85 -2.43
CA LEU A 74 3.41 9.82 -2.31
C LEU A 74 3.76 11.19 -2.93
N PRO A 75 3.76 11.32 -4.27
CA PRO A 75 3.88 12.62 -4.92
C PRO A 75 2.58 13.41 -4.80
N LEU A 76 2.63 14.71 -5.12
CA LEU A 76 1.47 15.62 -5.03
C LEU A 76 0.22 15.12 -5.78
N PRO A 77 0.33 14.58 -7.02
CA PRO A 77 -0.83 13.98 -7.70
C PRO A 77 -1.44 12.80 -6.93
N GLY A 78 -0.59 11.95 -6.35
CA GLY A 78 -1.03 10.82 -5.51
C GLY A 78 -1.78 11.28 -4.27
N LEU A 79 -1.26 12.29 -3.58
CA LEU A 79 -1.92 12.89 -2.43
C LEU A 79 -3.28 13.51 -2.81
N ASN A 80 -3.38 14.14 -3.99
CA ASN A 80 -4.64 14.67 -4.51
C ASN A 80 -5.67 13.58 -4.84
N ILE A 81 -5.24 12.43 -5.36
CA ILE A 81 -6.11 11.26 -5.59
C ILE A 81 -6.70 10.77 -4.26
N VAL A 82 -5.85 10.64 -3.24
CA VAL A 82 -6.29 10.24 -1.89
C VAL A 82 -7.24 11.28 -1.31
N CYS A 83 -6.92 12.57 -1.41
CA CYS A 83 -7.77 13.67 -0.93
C CYS A 83 -9.17 13.65 -1.59
N ARG A 84 -9.24 13.47 -2.91
CA ARG A 84 -10.52 13.33 -3.62
C ARG A 84 -11.30 12.11 -3.18
N SER A 85 -10.63 11.00 -2.87
CA SER A 85 -11.27 9.77 -2.40
C SER A 85 -11.85 9.91 -0.98
N VAL A 86 -11.25 10.77 -0.15
CA VAL A 86 -11.75 11.08 1.21
C VAL A 86 -12.86 12.13 1.16
N PHE A 87 -12.63 13.25 0.45
CA PHE A 87 -13.43 14.48 0.57
C PHE A 87 -14.13 14.95 -0.72
N GLY A 88 -13.96 14.25 -1.84
CA GLY A 88 -14.52 14.64 -3.13
C GLY A 88 -13.84 15.85 -3.80
N SER A 89 -12.84 16.47 -3.16
CA SER A 89 -12.13 17.64 -3.70
C SER A 89 -10.61 17.42 -3.73
N ALA A 90 -9.93 18.14 -4.63
CA ALA A 90 -8.47 18.23 -4.59
C ALA A 90 -8.02 19.17 -3.46
N LEU A 91 -6.72 19.14 -3.16
CA LEU A 91 -6.04 20.12 -2.31
C LEU A 91 -5.77 21.39 -3.13
N SER A 92 -5.73 22.52 -2.43
CA SER A 92 -5.43 23.83 -3.00
C SER A 92 -3.92 24.10 -3.09
N ALA A 93 -3.11 23.47 -2.23
CA ALA A 93 -1.67 23.66 -2.20
C ALA A 93 -0.96 23.06 -3.42
N GLU A 94 -0.12 23.86 -4.06
CA GLU A 94 0.69 23.47 -5.23
C GLU A 94 2.01 22.77 -4.87
N LYS A 95 2.44 22.86 -3.60
CA LYS A 95 3.69 22.26 -3.11
C LYS A 95 3.40 21.11 -2.17
N LEU A 96 4.10 19.98 -2.34
CA LEU A 96 3.87 18.76 -1.56
C LEU A 96 3.92 18.95 -0.03
N PRO A 97 4.89 19.70 0.56
CA PRO A 97 4.89 19.91 2.01
C PRO A 97 3.65 20.68 2.51
N ALA A 98 3.22 21.70 1.78
CA ALA A 98 2.03 22.46 2.09
C ALA A 98 0.76 21.61 1.90
N ALA A 99 0.71 20.80 0.85
CA ALA A 99 -0.39 19.88 0.57
C ALA A 99 -0.53 18.79 1.64
N LYS A 100 0.59 18.23 2.16
CA LYS A 100 0.55 17.29 3.28
C LYS A 100 -0.05 17.92 4.54
N LYS A 101 0.32 19.17 4.83
CA LYS A 101 -0.22 19.93 5.97
C LYS A 101 -1.70 20.24 5.79
N GLU A 102 -2.09 20.72 4.62
CA GLU A 102 -3.50 21.01 4.26
C GLU A 102 -4.36 19.75 4.39
N PHE A 103 -3.91 18.64 3.81
CA PHE A 103 -4.61 17.35 3.89
C PHE A 103 -4.79 16.90 5.35
N PHE A 104 -3.72 16.96 6.15
CA PHE A 104 -3.76 16.57 7.56
C PHE A 104 -4.74 17.43 8.37
N GLU A 105 -4.72 18.75 8.20
CA GLU A 105 -5.66 19.65 8.89
C GLU A 105 -7.10 19.42 8.45
N LYS A 106 -7.33 19.15 7.16
CA LYS A 106 -8.67 18.80 6.66
C LYS A 106 -9.19 17.50 7.27
N VAL A 107 -8.33 16.47 7.37
CA VAL A 107 -8.67 15.20 8.02
C VAL A 107 -8.97 15.38 9.51
N LYS A 108 -8.23 16.23 10.22
CA LYS A 108 -8.53 16.55 11.62
C LYS A 108 -9.88 17.26 11.76
N LYS A 109 -10.15 18.25 10.92
CA LYS A 109 -11.39 19.04 10.95
C LYS A 109 -12.62 18.17 10.70
N GLU A 110 -12.54 17.26 9.74
CA GLU A 110 -13.64 16.38 9.36
C GLU A 110 -13.65 15.02 10.09
N GLN A 111 -12.73 14.82 11.04
CA GLN A 111 -12.56 13.58 11.81
C GLN A 111 -12.46 12.31 10.93
N ALA A 112 -11.90 12.45 9.72
CA ALA A 112 -11.84 11.39 8.72
C ALA A 112 -10.56 10.53 8.82
N GLY A 113 -9.94 10.46 10.00
CA GLY A 113 -8.61 9.86 10.22
C GLY A 113 -8.51 8.42 9.74
N GLU A 114 -9.43 7.56 10.19
CA GLU A 114 -9.42 6.13 9.83
C GLU A 114 -9.63 5.92 8.32
N ARG A 115 -10.57 6.66 7.72
CA ARG A 115 -10.83 6.60 6.28
C ARG A 115 -9.60 7.03 5.47
N ALA A 116 -8.93 8.11 5.88
CA ALA A 116 -7.72 8.59 5.23
C ALA A 116 -6.58 7.56 5.33
N VAL A 117 -6.40 6.93 6.49
CA VAL A 117 -5.41 5.87 6.72
C VAL A 117 -5.65 4.69 5.77
N VAL A 118 -6.87 4.17 5.70
CA VAL A 118 -7.21 3.02 4.83
C VAL A 118 -6.86 3.32 3.38
N LEU A 119 -7.28 4.48 2.86
CA LEU A 119 -7.01 4.88 1.48
C LEU A 119 -5.51 5.09 1.21
N LEU A 120 -4.77 5.63 2.17
CA LEU A 120 -3.33 5.81 2.04
C LEU A 120 -2.59 4.46 2.03
N LYS A 121 -3.03 3.49 2.84
CA LYS A 121 -2.50 2.11 2.84
C LYS A 121 -2.74 1.43 1.50
N GLU A 122 -3.95 1.52 0.96
CA GLU A 122 -4.27 0.99 -0.37
C GLU A 122 -3.43 1.64 -1.46
N PHE A 123 -3.25 2.97 -1.38
CA PHE A 123 -2.43 3.71 -2.32
C PHE A 123 -0.97 3.21 -2.28
N PHE A 124 -0.38 3.04 -1.09
CA PHE A 124 0.97 2.49 -0.95
C PHE A 124 1.07 1.06 -1.43
N PHE A 125 0.07 0.22 -1.16
CA PHE A 125 0.04 -1.15 -1.66
C PHE A 125 0.05 -1.19 -3.19
N LYS A 126 -0.79 -0.37 -3.86
CA LYS A 126 -0.81 -0.25 -5.32
C LYS A 126 0.49 0.33 -5.88
N ALA A 127 1.08 1.32 -5.21
CA ALA A 127 2.35 1.91 -5.63
C ALA A 127 3.55 0.96 -5.47
N ALA A 128 3.47 0.00 -4.55
CA ALA A 128 4.49 -1.02 -4.32
C ALA A 128 4.36 -2.22 -5.29
N GLN A 129 3.19 -2.43 -5.91
CA GLN A 129 3.04 -3.44 -6.95
C GLN A 129 3.77 -2.98 -8.22
N MET A 130 4.74 -3.78 -8.67
CA MET A 130 5.30 -3.58 -10.01
C MET A 130 4.16 -3.71 -11.02
N PRO A 131 3.99 -2.75 -11.94
CA PRO A 131 2.97 -2.89 -12.98
C PRO A 131 3.22 -4.20 -13.75
N PRO A 132 2.14 -4.90 -14.15
CA PRO A 132 2.29 -6.12 -14.93
C PRO A 132 3.14 -5.84 -16.17
N PRO A 133 4.03 -6.78 -16.57
CA PRO A 133 4.85 -6.60 -17.76
C PRO A 133 3.96 -6.31 -18.98
N SER A 134 4.36 -5.36 -19.81
CA SER A 134 3.61 -5.03 -21.04
C SER A 134 3.44 -6.27 -21.93
N ALA A 135 2.39 -6.30 -22.75
CA ALA A 135 2.14 -7.40 -23.69
C ALA A 135 3.37 -7.71 -24.56
N ASP A 136 4.07 -6.67 -25.03
CA ASP A 136 5.32 -6.80 -25.78
C ASP A 136 6.43 -7.51 -24.98
N LYS A 137 6.56 -7.19 -23.69
CA LYS A 137 7.54 -7.84 -22.81
C LYS A 137 7.20 -9.31 -22.62
N VAL A 138 5.92 -9.64 -22.42
CA VAL A 138 5.45 -11.02 -22.29
C VAL A 138 5.70 -11.79 -23.59
N ALA A 139 5.41 -11.20 -24.74
CA ALA A 139 5.68 -11.81 -26.05
C ALA A 139 7.18 -12.11 -26.25
N LEU A 140 8.06 -11.19 -25.87
CA LEU A 140 9.51 -11.39 -25.93
C LEU A 140 10.02 -12.44 -24.93
N GLN A 141 9.38 -12.58 -23.77
CA GLN A 141 9.70 -13.64 -22.80
C GLN A 141 9.29 -15.01 -23.33
N ASN A 142 8.10 -15.13 -23.92
CA ASN A 142 7.64 -16.35 -24.57
C ASN A 142 8.50 -16.72 -25.77
N GLU A 143 8.95 -15.72 -26.54
CA GLU A 143 9.87 -15.93 -27.65
C GLU A 143 11.22 -16.48 -27.16
N LEU A 144 11.78 -15.94 -26.07
CA LEU A 144 13.01 -16.48 -25.50
C LEU A 144 12.83 -17.95 -25.09
N LEU A 145 11.70 -18.28 -24.47
CA LEU A 145 11.40 -19.65 -24.06
C LEU A 145 11.27 -20.59 -25.28
N ARG A 146 10.56 -20.16 -26.33
CA ARG A 146 10.39 -20.91 -27.57
C ARG A 146 11.74 -21.25 -28.21
N LEU A 147 12.65 -20.27 -28.29
CA LEU A 147 14.00 -20.49 -28.82
C LEU A 147 14.78 -21.56 -28.05
N GLY A 148 14.54 -21.70 -26.75
CA GLY A 148 15.23 -22.68 -25.91
C GLY A 148 14.87 -24.14 -26.21
N GLY A 149 13.71 -24.38 -26.84
CA GLY A 149 13.24 -25.70 -27.24
C GLY A 149 13.56 -26.10 -28.68
N LEU A 150 14.21 -25.22 -29.45
CA LEU A 150 14.60 -25.51 -30.84
C LEU A 150 15.91 -26.29 -30.92
N SER A 151 16.05 -27.09 -31.97
CA SER A 151 17.32 -27.71 -32.34
C SER A 151 18.34 -26.65 -32.81
N ASP A 152 19.62 -27.02 -32.85
CA ASP A 152 20.70 -26.12 -33.27
C ASP A 152 20.49 -25.56 -34.68
N ASP A 153 19.96 -26.37 -35.60
CA ASP A 153 19.77 -25.96 -36.99
C ASP A 153 18.53 -25.07 -37.18
N GLU A 154 17.45 -25.34 -36.44
CA GLU A 154 16.29 -24.45 -36.36
C GLU A 154 16.65 -23.11 -35.72
N LEU A 155 17.48 -23.14 -34.68
CA LEU A 155 17.93 -21.93 -33.99
C LEU A 155 18.83 -21.07 -34.88
N LYS A 156 19.74 -21.69 -35.64
CA LYS A 156 20.52 -20.99 -36.68
C LYS A 156 19.61 -20.38 -37.75
N PHE A 157 18.57 -21.09 -38.17
CA PHE A 157 17.59 -20.57 -39.12
C PHE A 157 16.88 -19.33 -38.56
N GLU A 158 16.43 -19.36 -37.31
CA GLU A 158 15.78 -18.22 -36.64
C GLU A 158 16.69 -16.98 -36.58
N PHE A 159 17.96 -17.14 -36.19
CA PHE A 159 18.92 -16.02 -36.12
C PHE A 159 19.42 -15.51 -37.48
N SER A 160 19.27 -16.31 -38.54
CA SER A 160 19.62 -15.92 -39.91
C SER A 160 18.43 -15.32 -40.68
N SER A 161 17.20 -15.64 -40.29
CA SER A 161 15.97 -15.16 -40.91
C SER A 161 15.22 -14.12 -40.04
N ARG A 162 14.40 -14.57 -39.10
CA ARG A 162 13.44 -13.76 -38.33
C ARG A 162 14.11 -12.86 -37.29
N LEU A 163 15.16 -13.33 -36.64
CA LEU A 163 15.93 -12.61 -35.62
C LEU A 163 17.26 -12.06 -36.17
N LYS A 164 17.31 -11.76 -37.48
CA LYS A 164 18.54 -11.34 -38.18
C LYS A 164 19.12 -10.02 -37.66
N ALA A 165 18.28 -9.09 -37.22
CA ALA A 165 18.68 -7.74 -36.86
C ALA A 165 19.17 -7.63 -35.40
N VAL A 166 20.32 -6.97 -35.20
CA VAL A 166 20.93 -6.74 -33.88
C VAL A 166 19.99 -6.00 -32.92
N GLY A 167 19.19 -5.06 -33.43
CA GLY A 167 18.21 -4.34 -32.62
C GLY A 167 17.13 -5.25 -32.02
N ILE A 168 16.71 -6.28 -32.74
CA ILE A 168 15.72 -7.26 -32.27
C ILE A 168 16.35 -8.13 -31.17
N LEU A 169 17.58 -8.60 -31.37
CA LEU A 169 18.32 -9.39 -30.38
C LEU A 169 18.54 -8.58 -29.08
N LYS A 170 18.89 -7.29 -29.19
CA LYS A 170 19.02 -6.41 -28.02
C LYS A 170 17.69 -6.22 -27.28
N LYS A 171 16.57 -6.05 -27.99
CA LYS A 171 15.23 -5.96 -27.38
C LYS A 171 14.87 -7.26 -26.64
N LEU A 172 15.11 -8.41 -27.26
CA LEU A 172 14.87 -9.72 -26.67
C LEU A 172 15.69 -9.93 -25.40
N ALA A 173 16.99 -9.59 -25.43
CA ALA A 173 17.87 -9.68 -24.28
C ALA A 173 17.43 -8.74 -23.13
N GLN A 174 17.06 -7.49 -23.46
CA GLN A 174 16.62 -6.50 -22.47
C GLN A 174 15.30 -6.88 -21.80
N ALA A 175 14.32 -7.37 -22.57
CA ALA A 175 13.02 -7.80 -22.04
C ALA A 175 13.14 -8.96 -21.04
N ASN A 176 14.19 -9.76 -21.17
CA ASN A 176 14.51 -10.91 -20.34
C ASN A 176 15.63 -10.63 -19.31
N SER A 177 16.05 -9.37 -19.16
CA SER A 177 17.11 -8.96 -18.23
C SER A 177 18.42 -9.76 -18.39
N LEU A 178 18.77 -10.12 -19.63
CA LEU A 178 20.00 -10.85 -19.93
C LEU A 178 21.23 -9.94 -19.80
N PRO A 179 22.38 -10.46 -19.33
CA PRO A 179 23.59 -9.67 -19.14
C PRO A 179 24.30 -9.42 -20.49
N VAL A 180 23.90 -8.38 -21.20
CA VAL A 180 24.49 -7.98 -22.50
C VAL A 180 25.09 -6.57 -22.43
N SER A 181 26.28 -6.39 -23.00
CA SER A 181 26.93 -5.07 -23.04
C SER A 181 26.27 -4.17 -24.10
N LYS A 182 26.33 -2.84 -23.92
CA LYS A 182 25.76 -1.87 -24.88
C LYS A 182 26.38 -2.01 -26.29
N GLY A 183 27.65 -2.42 -26.36
CA GLY A 183 28.43 -2.64 -27.59
C GLY A 183 28.43 -4.07 -28.12
N ALA A 184 27.66 -4.99 -27.54
CA ALA A 184 27.65 -6.40 -27.94
C ALA A 184 27.35 -6.57 -29.44
N LYS A 185 28.16 -7.41 -30.10
CA LYS A 185 28.00 -7.75 -31.52
C LYS A 185 26.95 -8.84 -31.69
N LYS A 186 26.56 -9.12 -32.93
CA LYS A 186 25.51 -10.10 -33.26
C LYS A 186 25.83 -11.50 -32.69
N GLY A 187 27.09 -11.96 -32.82
CA GLY A 187 27.53 -13.26 -32.29
C GLY A 187 27.36 -13.34 -30.78
N ASP A 188 27.93 -12.38 -30.03
CA ASP A 188 27.83 -12.31 -28.58
C ASP A 188 26.37 -12.33 -28.08
N LEU A 189 25.48 -11.61 -28.77
CA LEU A 189 24.05 -11.59 -28.44
C LEU A 189 23.39 -12.95 -28.67
N ILE A 190 23.70 -13.61 -29.79
CA ILE A 190 23.20 -14.95 -30.11
C ILE A 190 23.65 -15.95 -29.06
N ASP A 191 24.92 -15.92 -28.66
CA ASP A 191 25.47 -16.86 -27.67
C ASP A 191 24.80 -16.70 -26.31
N VAL A 192 24.68 -15.46 -25.82
CA VAL A 192 24.01 -15.16 -24.55
C VAL A 192 22.53 -15.54 -24.61
N ILE A 193 21.81 -15.15 -25.66
CA ILE A 193 20.39 -15.49 -25.83
C ILE A 193 20.20 -17.01 -25.85
N THR A 194 21.02 -17.74 -26.61
CA THR A 194 20.95 -19.20 -26.71
C THR A 194 21.19 -19.87 -25.37
N HIS A 195 22.23 -19.46 -24.64
CA HIS A 195 22.56 -20.00 -23.33
C HIS A 195 21.40 -19.86 -22.34
N TYR A 196 20.84 -18.65 -22.21
CA TYR A 196 19.76 -18.38 -21.26
C TYR A 196 18.41 -18.94 -21.72
N ALA A 197 18.13 -18.97 -23.03
CA ALA A 197 16.94 -19.59 -23.59
C ALA A 197 16.89 -21.10 -23.27
N ARG A 198 17.98 -21.83 -23.54
CA ARG A 198 18.07 -23.28 -23.23
C ARG A 198 17.92 -23.55 -21.75
N ARG A 199 18.57 -22.75 -20.91
CA ARG A 199 18.48 -22.87 -19.45
C ARG A 199 17.05 -22.61 -18.95
N ALA A 200 16.37 -21.59 -19.49
CA ALA A 200 14.99 -21.30 -19.15
C ALA A 200 14.04 -22.43 -19.57
N TYR A 201 14.21 -22.95 -20.79
CA TYR A 201 13.41 -24.06 -21.31
C TYR A 201 13.59 -25.34 -20.50
N ALA A 202 14.84 -25.75 -20.20
CA ALA A 202 15.12 -26.92 -19.39
C ALA A 202 14.50 -26.82 -17.98
N ASN A 203 14.56 -25.64 -17.34
CA ASN A 203 13.99 -25.43 -16.01
C ASN A 203 12.45 -25.55 -15.97
N ILE A 204 11.78 -25.27 -17.08
CA ILE A 204 10.31 -25.44 -17.19
C ILE A 204 9.96 -26.88 -17.56
N ALA A 205 10.71 -27.48 -18.49
CA ALA A 205 10.52 -28.88 -18.91
C ALA A 205 10.74 -29.88 -17.76
N HIS A 206 11.62 -29.58 -16.80
CA HIS A 206 11.83 -30.41 -15.60
C HIS A 206 10.78 -30.21 -14.48
N ARG A 207 9.86 -29.24 -14.63
CA ARG A 207 8.79 -28.96 -13.65
C ARG A 207 7.39 -29.39 -14.11
N ALA A 208 7.26 -29.79 -15.38
CA ALA A 208 6.05 -30.35 -15.97
C ALA A 208 6.10 -31.89 -15.90
#